data_AF-A0A485AXY8-F1
#
_entry.id   AF-A0A485AXY8-F1
#
_cell.length_a   1.000
_cell.length_b   1.000
_cell.length_c   1.000
_cell.angle_alpha   90.00
_cell.angle_beta   90.00
_cell.angle_gamma   90.00
#
_symmetry.space_group_name_H-M   'P 1'
#
loop_
_entity.id
_entity.type
_entity.pdbx_description
1 polymer ?
#
loop_
_entity_poly.entity_id
_entity_poly.type
_entity_poly.pdbx_seq_one_letter_code
_entity_poly.pdbx_strand_id
1 'polypeptide(L)'
;MTDSEINGEYEWETGRVIVETFRENAIDPAQMPGVLVHSHGPFAWGKNAEDAVHNAIVLEEIAYMGIFCRQLAPQLPEMQQTLLDKHYLRKHGAKAYYGQ
;
A
#
# COMPACT_ATOMS: atom_id res chain seq x y z
N MET A 1 -0.13 -9.03 -15.14
CA MET A 1 -0.24 -8.51 -16.52
C MET A 1 -0.30 -9.67 -17.47
N THR A 2 -1.14 -9.59 -18.49
CA THR A 2 -1.21 -10.53 -19.61
C THR A 2 -0.12 -10.23 -20.64
N ASP A 3 0.21 -11.18 -21.51
CA ASP A 3 1.20 -10.95 -22.57
C ASP A 3 0.82 -9.79 -23.50
N SER A 4 -0.48 -9.56 -23.72
CA SER A 4 -0.95 -8.43 -24.53
C SER A 4 -0.69 -7.08 -23.85
N GLU A 5 -0.82 -7.02 -22.53
CA GLU A 5 -0.54 -5.79 -21.75
C GLU A 5 0.95 -5.49 -21.72
N ILE A 6 1.79 -6.53 -21.69
CA ILE A 6 3.25 -6.38 -21.69
C ILE A 6 3.76 -5.90 -23.06
N ASN A 7 3.23 -6.44 -24.16
CA ASN A 7 3.64 -6.08 -25.51
C ASN A 7 2.95 -4.82 -26.07
N GLY A 8 1.98 -4.25 -25.34
CA GLY A 8 1.28 -3.03 -25.69
C GLY A 8 1.91 -1.78 -25.07
N GLU A 9 1.07 -0.85 -24.61
CA GLU A 9 1.49 0.34 -23.85
C GLU A 9 1.81 -0.06 -22.38
N TYR A 10 2.95 -0.73 -22.18
CA TYR A 10 3.31 -1.41 -20.93
C TYR A 10 3.14 -0.54 -19.67
N GLU A 11 3.63 0.71 -19.68
CA GLU A 11 3.53 1.62 -18.55
C GLU A 11 2.08 2.05 -18.27
N TRP A 12 1.28 2.25 -19.33
CA TRP A 12 -0.13 2.58 -19.20
C TRP A 12 -0.94 1.40 -18.66
N GLU A 13 -0.70 0.20 -19.19
CA GLU A 13 -1.37 -1.01 -18.72
C GLU A 13 -0.95 -1.37 -17.28
N THR A 14 0.28 -1.07 -16.88
CA THR A 14 0.70 -1.14 -15.46
C THR A 14 -0.21 -0.26 -14.58
N GLY A 15 -0.46 0.99 -15.00
CA GLY A 15 -1.39 1.89 -14.31
C GLY A 15 -2.82 1.34 -14.27
N ARG A 16 -3.29 0.73 -15.37
CA ARG A 16 -4.64 0.13 -15.43
C ARG A 16 -4.80 -1.04 -14.48
N VAL A 17 -3.82 -1.94 -14.39
CA VAL A 17 -3.85 -3.09 -13.45
C VAL A 17 -3.84 -2.61 -12.00
N ILE A 18 -3.12 -1.52 -11.68
CA ILE A 18 -3.20 -0.90 -10.35
C ILE A 18 -4.64 -0.43 -10.07
N VAL A 19 -5.25 0.32 -10.99
CA VAL A 19 -6.63 0.82 -10.82
C VAL A 19 -7.65 -0.31 -10.69
N GLU A 20 -7.51 -1.36 -11.50
CA GLU A 20 -8.33 -2.57 -11.42
C GLU A 20 -8.22 -3.24 -10.05
N THR A 21 -6.99 -3.43 -9.55
CA THR A 21 -6.72 -4.02 -8.22
C THR A 21 -7.47 -3.29 -7.11
N PHE A 22 -7.45 -1.95 -7.09
CA PHE A 22 -8.15 -1.18 -6.06
C PHE A 22 -9.67 -1.28 -6.18
N ARG A 23 -10.21 -1.28 -7.41
CA ARG A 23 -11.65 -1.40 -7.65
C ARG A 23 -12.19 -2.76 -7.25
N GLU A 24 -11.54 -3.84 -7.68
CA GLU A 24 -12.00 -5.20 -7.43
C GLU A 24 -11.94 -5.57 -5.94
N ASN A 25 -10.94 -5.07 -5.22
CA ASN A 25 -10.79 -5.30 -3.78
C ASN A 25 -11.52 -4.26 -2.92
N ALA A 26 -12.24 -3.31 -3.53
CA ALA A 26 -12.94 -2.21 -2.84
C ALA A 26 -12.05 -1.43 -1.85
N ILE A 27 -10.80 -1.14 -2.25
CA ILE A 27 -9.82 -0.41 -1.45
C ILE A 27 -9.87 1.07 -1.83
N ASP A 28 -9.96 1.96 -0.83
CA ASP A 28 -9.83 3.40 -1.04
C ASP A 28 -8.34 3.78 -1.20
N PRO A 29 -7.90 4.31 -2.36
CA PRO A 29 -6.51 4.72 -2.58
C PRO A 29 -6.08 5.89 -1.69
N ALA A 30 -7.00 6.66 -1.12
CA ALA A 30 -6.67 7.68 -0.12
C ALA A 30 -6.32 7.06 1.25
N GLN A 31 -6.76 5.83 1.51
CA GLN A 31 -6.47 5.10 2.75
C GLN A 31 -5.32 4.11 2.63
N MET A 32 -4.98 3.68 1.40
CA MET A 32 -3.88 2.76 1.12
C MET A 32 -2.89 3.40 0.14
N PRO A 33 -1.92 4.22 0.61
CA PRO A 33 -1.04 5.02 -0.24
C PRO A 33 0.15 4.24 -0.85
N GLY A 34 -0.07 2.98 -1.21
CA GLY A 34 0.95 2.13 -1.82
C GLY A 34 0.39 0.84 -2.38
N VAL A 35 1.09 0.29 -3.38
CA VAL A 35 0.75 -0.96 -4.05
C VAL A 35 2.01 -1.68 -4.51
N LEU A 36 1.97 -3.01 -4.55
CA LEU A 36 3.02 -3.85 -5.12
C LEU A 36 2.57 -4.36 -6.49
N VAL A 37 3.31 -4.03 -7.53
CA VAL A 37 3.07 -4.57 -8.87
C VAL A 37 3.83 -5.89 -9.00
N HIS A 38 3.10 -6.96 -9.27
CA HIS A 38 3.64 -8.32 -9.37
C HIS A 38 4.82 -8.40 -10.36
N SER A 39 5.94 -8.99 -9.91
CA SER A 39 7.19 -9.10 -10.68
C SER A 39 7.82 -7.77 -11.12
N HIS A 40 7.45 -6.64 -10.51
CA HIS A 40 7.98 -5.33 -10.85
C HIS A 40 8.52 -4.62 -9.60
N GLY A 41 7.67 -3.96 -8.81
CA GLY A 41 8.11 -3.20 -7.64
C GLY A 41 6.99 -2.41 -6.96
N PRO A 42 7.33 -1.65 -5.91
CA PRO A 42 6.38 -0.81 -5.20
C PRO A 42 6.08 0.50 -5.95
N PHE A 43 4.82 0.93 -5.89
CA PHE A 43 4.38 2.28 -6.24
C PHE A 43 3.74 2.91 -5.00
N ALA A 44 4.10 4.16 -4.69
CA ALA A 44 3.58 4.90 -3.54
C ALA A 44 3.16 6.31 -3.95
N TRP A 45 2.20 6.87 -3.22
CA TRP A 45 1.67 8.21 -3.46
C TRP A 45 1.37 8.92 -2.14
N GLY A 46 1.07 10.22 -2.23
CA GLY A 46 0.78 11.06 -1.08
C GLY A 46 0.17 12.39 -1.51
N LYS A 47 -0.12 13.26 -0.56
CA LYS A 47 -0.74 14.59 -0.80
C LYS A 47 0.17 15.52 -1.61
N ASN A 48 1.48 15.30 -1.53
CA ASN A 48 2.51 16.00 -2.27
C ASN A 48 3.74 15.08 -2.42
N ALA A 49 4.77 15.54 -3.11
CA ALA A 49 5.96 14.73 -3.38
C ALA A 49 6.68 14.25 -2.11
N GLU A 50 6.79 15.09 -1.08
CA GLU A 50 7.42 14.74 0.20
C GLU A 50 6.64 13.65 0.93
N ASP A 51 5.31 13.78 1.00
CA ASP A 51 4.40 12.80 1.62
C ASP A 51 4.43 11.46 0.85
N ALA A 52 4.53 11.49 -0.48
CA ALA A 52 4.69 10.28 -1.29
C ALA A 52 6.01 9.55 -0.98
N VAL A 53 7.12 10.28 -0.81
CA VAL A 53 8.40 9.71 -0.40
C VAL A 53 8.33 9.15 1.02
N HIS A 54 7.66 9.85 1.95
CA HIS A 54 7.44 9.34 3.30
C HIS A 54 6.71 7.99 3.27
N ASN A 55 5.61 7.88 2.51
CA ASN A 55 4.86 6.64 2.37
C ASN A 55 5.69 5.53 1.70
N ALA A 56 6.54 5.87 0.72
CA ALA A 56 7.45 4.90 0.09
C ALA A 56 8.48 4.32 1.09
N ILE A 57 9.06 5.16 1.94
CA ILE A 57 10.00 4.71 2.98
C ILE A 57 9.28 3.81 3.98
N VAL A 58 8.09 4.20 4.45
CA VAL A 58 7.31 3.38 5.38
C VAL A 58 6.95 2.03 4.75
N LEU A 59 6.59 1.99 3.45
CA LEU A 59 6.30 0.76 2.72
C LEU A 59 7.51 -0.19 2.70
N GLU A 60 8.72 0.33 2.47
CA GLU A 60 9.96 -0.46 2.52
C GLU A 60 10.23 -1.02 3.93
N GLU A 61 10.09 -0.18 4.97
CA GLU A 61 10.33 -0.60 6.35
C GLU A 61 9.37 -1.73 6.79
N ILE A 62 8.08 -1.62 6.46
CA ILE A 62 7.11 -2.67 6.81
C ILE A 62 7.29 -3.93 5.96
N ALA A 63 7.75 -3.80 4.72
CA ALA A 63 8.08 -4.95 3.87
C ALA A 63 9.27 -5.73 4.44
N TYR A 64 10.34 -5.02 4.85
CA TYR A 64 11.50 -5.61 5.50
C TYR A 64 11.11 -6.32 6.80
N MET A 65 10.42 -5.64 7.71
CA MET A 65 9.97 -6.24 8.98
C MET A 65 9.02 -7.43 8.76
N GLY A 66 8.12 -7.33 7.77
CA GLY A 66 7.14 -8.36 7.45
C GLY A 66 7.77 -9.71 7.10
N ILE A 67 8.89 -9.71 6.37
CA ILE A 67 9.66 -10.92 6.03
C ILE A 67 10.13 -11.62 7.32
N PHE A 68 10.80 -10.89 8.21
CA PHE A 68 11.35 -11.48 9.44
C PHE A 68 10.28 -11.85 10.46
N CYS A 69 9.21 -11.07 10.59
CA CYS A 69 8.07 -11.42 11.43
C CYS A 69 7.45 -12.76 10.99
N ARG A 70 7.27 -12.97 9.68
CA ARG A 70 6.76 -14.24 9.14
C ARG A 70 7.77 -15.38 9.32
N GLN A 71 9.06 -15.12 9.18
CA GLN A 71 10.10 -16.13 9.45
C GLN A 71 10.09 -16.58 10.91
N LEU A 72 9.91 -15.65 11.85
CA LEU A 72 9.85 -15.94 13.29
C LEU A 72 8.55 -16.65 13.69
N ALA A 73 7.43 -16.25 13.09
CA ALA A 73 6.11 -16.77 13.38
C ALA A 73 5.31 -16.98 12.08
N PRO A 74 5.43 -18.14 11.42
CA PRO A 74 4.79 -18.37 10.12
C PRO A 74 3.25 -18.39 10.17
N GLN A 75 2.68 -18.62 11.36
CA GLN A 75 1.22 -18.57 11.61
C GLN A 75 0.79 -17.31 12.37
N LEU A 76 1.62 -16.26 12.39
CA LEU A 76 1.27 -14.99 13.04
C LEU A 76 -0.02 -14.44 12.43
N PRO A 77 -1.08 -14.20 13.23
CA PRO A 77 -2.31 -13.61 12.72
C PRO A 77 -2.10 -12.13 12.37
N GLU A 78 -3.05 -11.56 11.64
CA GLU A 78 -3.13 -10.12 11.43
C GLU A 78 -3.24 -9.37 12.76
N MET A 79 -2.85 -8.09 12.77
CA MET A 79 -3.02 -7.26 13.95
C MET A 79 -4.51 -7.06 14.28
N GLN A 80 -4.81 -6.81 15.55
CA GLN A 80 -6.18 -6.56 16.00
C GLN A 80 -6.81 -5.37 15.24
N GLN A 81 -8.00 -5.56 14.67
CA GLN A 81 -8.70 -4.51 13.91
C GLN A 81 -8.85 -3.22 14.73
N THR A 82 -9.21 -3.31 16.00
CA THR A 82 -9.35 -2.16 16.91
C THR A 82 -8.04 -1.36 17.04
N LEU A 83 -6.90 -2.03 17.01
CA LEU A 83 -5.60 -1.37 17.08
C LEU A 83 -5.25 -0.70 15.75
N LEU A 84 -5.51 -1.39 14.62
CA LEU A 84 -5.32 -0.84 13.28
C LEU A 84 -6.13 0.44 13.08
N ASP A 85 -7.43 0.39 13.38
CA ASP A 85 -8.35 1.53 13.28
C ASP A 85 -7.86 2.71 14.14
N LYS A 86 -7.45 2.44 15.38
CA LYS A 86 -6.94 3.46 16.29
C LYS A 86 -5.68 4.14 15.74
N HIS A 87 -4.75 3.38 15.17
CA HIS A 87 -3.50 3.93 14.62
C HIS A 87 -3.70 4.73 13.33
N TYR A 88 -4.61 4.28 12.48
CA TYR A 88 -4.92 4.97 11.23
C TYR A 88 -5.77 6.23 11.47
N LEU A 89 -6.92 6.07 12.14
CA LEU A 89 -7.92 7.15 12.30
C LEU A 89 -7.43 8.30 13.19
N ARG A 90 -6.46 8.08 14.09
CA ARG A 90 -5.87 9.16 14.90
C ARG A 90 -5.11 10.22 14.07
N LYS A 91 -4.64 9.85 12.86
CA LYS A 91 -3.91 10.73 11.93
C LYS A 91 -4.76 11.18 10.74
N HIS A 92 -5.60 10.31 10.20
CA HIS A 92 -6.29 10.52 8.90
C HIS A 92 -7.83 10.53 8.98
N GLY A 93 -8.41 10.29 10.15
CA GLY A 93 -9.87 10.32 10.34
C GLY A 93 -10.43 11.74 10.48
N ALA A 94 -11.75 11.88 10.36
CA ALA A 94 -12.45 13.17 10.55
C ALA A 94 -12.23 13.79 11.96
N LYS A 95 -11.75 12.99 12.93
CA LYS A 95 -11.38 13.42 14.28
C LYS A 95 -9.87 13.26 14.54
N ALA A 96 -9.04 13.36 13.51
CA ALA A 96 -7.59 13.25 13.66
C ALA A 96 -7.07 14.26 14.69
N TYR A 97 -6.19 13.80 15.58
CA TYR A 97 -5.71 14.56 16.73
C TYR A 97 -4.20 14.46 16.93
N TYR A 98 -3.48 13.77 16.05
CA TYR A 98 -2.03 13.54 16.17
C TYR A 98 -1.34 13.70 14.80
N GLY A 99 -0.19 14.39 14.78
CA GLY A 99 0.60 14.63 13.57
C GLY A 99 0.17 15.85 12.75
N GLN A 100 -0.31 16.91 13.41
CA GLN A 100 -0.49 18.24 12.81
C GLN A 100 0.77 19.09 12.97
#